data_AF-A0A0Q9CAP5-F1
#
_entry.id   AF-A0A0Q9CAP5-F1
#
_cell.length_a   1.000
_cell.length_b   1.000
_cell.length_c   1.000
_cell.angle_alpha   90.00
_cell.angle_beta   90.00
_cell.angle_gamma   90.00
#
_symmetry.space_group_name_H-M   'P 1'
#
loop_
_entity.id
_entity.type
_entity.pdbx_description
1 polymer ?
#
loop_
_entity_poly.entity_id
_entity_poly.type
_entity_poly.pdbx_seq_one_letter_code
_entity_poly.pdbx_strand_id
1 'polypeptide(L)'
;MARREPGAGLSRLVRDLAFSGDLADEHARWALYDQAFGQGLHDLVAAAVAEEDDRVMASGVVVAALERVPSADRARWVALTSDWAVADFVARRAAELEILESVSGAVPAPGDWLRPEAEGLGLDGWSDWLQLRAASSATRADVLGVLAASGRTRRIRHVAATTRGRAGGAG
;
A
#
# COMPACT_ATOMS: atom_id res chain seq x y z
N MET A 1 36.83 1.92 -7.31
CA MET A 1 35.76 1.49 -6.40
C MET A 1 35.38 0.06 -6.79
N ALA A 2 35.51 -0.90 -5.88
CA ALA A 2 35.07 -2.27 -6.16
C ALA A 2 33.53 -2.30 -6.23
N ARG A 3 32.96 -2.93 -7.27
CA ARG A 3 31.53 -3.23 -7.29
C ARG A 3 31.25 -4.19 -6.14
N ARG A 4 30.38 -3.78 -5.22
CA ARG A 4 29.91 -4.64 -4.14
C ARG A 4 28.96 -5.66 -4.77
N GLU A 5 29.18 -6.94 -4.48
CA GLU A 5 28.27 -7.99 -4.95
C GLU A 5 26.87 -7.78 -4.37
N PRO A 6 25.80 -7.98 -5.16
CA PRO A 6 24.44 -7.88 -4.65
C PRO A 6 24.18 -8.90 -3.54
N GLY A 7 23.28 -8.55 -2.62
CA GLY A 7 22.81 -9.46 -1.57
C GLY A 7 22.28 -10.79 -2.14
N ALA A 8 22.27 -11.83 -1.31
CA ALA A 8 21.80 -13.15 -1.69
C ALA A 8 20.32 -13.13 -2.12
N GLY A 9 19.48 -12.32 -1.47
CA GLY A 9 18.07 -12.14 -1.84
C GLY A 9 17.90 -11.54 -3.22
N LEU A 10 18.61 -10.44 -3.51
CA LEU A 10 18.56 -9.77 -4.82
C LEU A 10 19.10 -10.67 -5.94
N SER A 11 20.21 -11.38 -5.67
CA SER A 11 20.78 -12.36 -6.60
C SER A 11 19.83 -13.51 -6.92
N ARG A 12 19.00 -13.92 -5.96
CA ARG A 12 17.99 -14.95 -6.17
C ARG A 12 16.83 -14.45 -7.01
N LEU A 13 16.34 -13.23 -6.76
CA LEU A 13 15.30 -12.60 -7.58
C LEU A 13 15.73 -12.50 -9.05
N VAL A 14 16.96 -12.07 -9.31
CA VAL A 14 17.52 -11.98 -10.67
C VAL A 14 17.49 -13.34 -11.37
N ARG A 15 17.87 -14.40 -10.67
CA ARG A 15 17.89 -15.76 -11.21
C ARG A 15 16.50 -16.29 -11.49
N ASP A 16 15.59 -16.18 -10.52
CA ASP A 16 14.24 -16.74 -10.60
C ASP A 16 13.39 -16.02 -11.67
N LEU A 17 13.68 -14.74 -11.93
CA LEU A 17 13.01 -13.93 -12.95
C LEU A 17 13.77 -13.85 -14.28
N ALA A 18 14.93 -14.49 -14.40
CA ALA A 18 15.85 -14.35 -15.54
C ALA A 18 16.10 -12.87 -15.93
N PHE A 19 16.23 -11.99 -14.93
CA PHE A 19 16.34 -10.55 -15.12
C PHE A 19 17.75 -10.16 -15.59
N SER A 20 17.85 -9.19 -16.51
CA SER A 20 19.13 -8.80 -17.14
C SER A 20 19.48 -7.32 -17.00
N GLY A 21 18.81 -6.58 -16.11
CA GLY A 21 19.10 -5.16 -15.87
C GLY A 21 20.31 -4.93 -14.97
N ASP A 22 20.88 -3.73 -15.02
CA ASP A 22 22.01 -3.32 -14.17
C ASP A 22 21.53 -3.04 -12.74
N LEU A 23 21.92 -3.85 -11.77
CA LEU A 23 21.51 -3.66 -10.38
C LEU A 23 22.11 -2.41 -9.70
N ALA A 24 23.09 -1.76 -10.32
CA ALA A 24 23.55 -0.44 -9.86
C ALA A 24 22.56 0.69 -10.22
N ASP A 25 21.68 0.46 -11.19
CA ASP A 25 20.63 1.39 -11.59
C ASP A 25 19.38 1.22 -10.70
N GLU A 26 18.97 2.32 -10.06
CA GLU A 26 17.76 2.39 -9.24
C GLU A 26 16.50 1.95 -10.00
N HIS A 27 16.37 2.38 -11.27
CA HIS A 27 15.22 2.04 -12.09
C HIS A 27 15.18 0.55 -12.45
N ALA A 28 16.33 -0.06 -12.71
CA ALA A 28 16.42 -1.49 -12.98
C ALA A 28 16.12 -2.31 -11.73
N ARG A 29 16.63 -1.91 -10.55
CA ARG A 29 16.25 -2.55 -9.28
C ARG A 29 14.76 -2.44 -9.00
N TRP A 30 14.17 -1.25 -9.21
CA TRP A 30 12.74 -1.08 -9.07
C TRP A 30 11.94 -1.99 -10.01
N ALA A 31 12.33 -2.08 -11.28
CA ALA A 31 11.67 -2.95 -12.25
C ALA A 31 11.74 -4.43 -11.85
N LEU A 32 12.87 -4.88 -11.30
CA LEU A 32 13.01 -6.24 -10.75
C LEU A 32 12.03 -6.49 -9.60
N TYR A 33 11.95 -5.57 -8.63
CA TYR A 33 11.01 -5.69 -7.50
C TYR A 33 9.55 -5.67 -7.97
N ASP A 34 9.20 -4.80 -8.91
CA ASP A 34 7.86 -4.71 -9.47
C ASP A 34 7.45 -6.01 -10.18
N GLN A 35 8.35 -6.57 -10.99
CA GLN A 35 8.15 -7.88 -11.62
C GLN A 35 8.00 -9.00 -10.59
N ALA A 36 8.81 -8.99 -9.53
CA ALA A 36 8.73 -9.98 -8.44
C ALA A 36 7.38 -9.93 -7.71
N PHE A 37 6.84 -8.73 -7.44
CA PHE A 37 5.50 -8.57 -6.91
C PHE A 37 4.44 -9.11 -7.87
N GLY A 38 4.55 -8.83 -9.17
CA GLY A 38 3.63 -9.35 -10.18
C GLY A 38 3.60 -10.88 -10.26
N GLN A 39 4.68 -11.55 -9.84
CA GLN A 39 4.79 -13.01 -9.77
C GLN A 39 4.50 -13.60 -8.38
N GLY A 40 4.11 -12.77 -7.40
CA GLY A 40 3.80 -13.21 -6.04
C GLY A 40 5.02 -13.66 -5.22
N LEU A 41 6.24 -13.26 -5.60
CA LEU A 41 7.49 -13.65 -4.93
C LEU A 41 7.76 -12.85 -3.64
N HIS A 42 6.73 -12.56 -2.85
CA HIS A 42 6.76 -11.61 -1.73
C HIS A 42 7.83 -11.94 -0.69
N ASP A 43 8.04 -13.22 -0.39
CA ASP A 43 9.04 -13.66 0.60
C ASP A 43 10.48 -13.39 0.12
N LEU A 44 10.74 -13.60 -1.17
CA LEU A 44 12.04 -13.30 -1.78
C LEU A 44 12.28 -11.79 -1.86
N VAL A 45 11.24 -11.01 -2.13
CA VAL A 45 11.32 -9.54 -2.06
C VAL A 45 11.63 -9.08 -0.65
N ALA A 46 10.95 -9.60 0.37
CA ALA A 46 11.21 -9.25 1.76
C ALA A 46 12.67 -9.56 2.17
N ALA A 47 13.20 -10.72 1.77
CA ALA A 47 14.59 -11.09 2.00
C ALA A 47 15.57 -10.14 1.29
N ALA A 48 15.32 -9.80 0.02
CA ALA A 48 16.16 -8.86 -0.73
C ALA A 48 16.15 -7.45 -0.12
N VAL A 49 14.98 -6.98 0.32
CA VAL A 49 14.81 -5.68 0.99
C VAL A 49 15.55 -5.62 2.32
N ALA A 50 15.59 -6.71 3.08
CA ALA A 50 16.33 -6.77 4.34
C ALA A 50 17.86 -6.58 4.15
N GLU A 51 18.37 -6.98 2.99
CA GLU A 51 19.79 -6.86 2.60
C GLU A 51 20.08 -5.58 1.80
N GLU A 52 19.06 -4.80 1.46
CA GLU A 52 19.18 -3.60 0.62
C GLU A 52 19.89 -2.46 1.39
N ASP A 53 21.07 -2.07 0.88
CA ASP A 53 21.88 -0.98 1.43
C ASP A 53 21.23 0.39 1.17
N ASP A 54 20.54 0.54 0.04
CA ASP A 54 19.83 1.76 -0.31
C ASP A 54 18.50 1.85 0.43
N ARG A 55 18.50 2.56 1.57
CA ARG A 55 17.30 2.73 2.41
C ARG A 55 16.16 3.47 1.71
N VAL A 56 16.44 4.28 0.70
CA VAL A 56 15.39 4.95 -0.08
C VAL A 56 14.70 3.92 -0.98
N MET A 57 15.46 3.11 -1.71
CA MET A 57 14.92 1.98 -2.48
C MET A 57 14.15 1.01 -1.57
N ALA A 58 14.76 0.55 -0.48
CA ALA A 58 14.16 -0.41 0.44
C ALA A 58 12.82 0.09 0.99
N SER A 59 12.76 1.34 1.45
CA SER A 59 11.50 1.94 1.95
C SER A 59 10.43 2.06 0.88
N GLY A 60 10.79 2.44 -0.36
CA GLY A 60 9.88 2.48 -1.49
C GLY A 60 9.26 1.10 -1.78
N VAL A 61 10.08 0.05 -1.77
CA VAL A 61 9.63 -1.34 -1.98
C VAL A 61 8.69 -1.79 -0.86
N VAL A 62 9.00 -1.50 0.40
CA VAL A 62 8.10 -1.84 1.53
C VAL A 62 6.74 -1.15 1.39
N VAL A 63 6.72 0.14 1.07
CA VAL A 63 5.47 0.89 0.90
C VAL A 63 4.63 0.31 -0.24
N ALA A 64 5.27 -0.10 -1.34
CA ALA A 64 4.58 -0.77 -2.44
C ALA A 64 4.09 -2.17 -2.07
N ALA A 65 4.84 -2.90 -1.25
CA ALA A 65 4.45 -4.22 -0.75
C ALA A 65 3.13 -4.14 0.03
N LEU A 66 2.96 -3.13 0.89
CA LEU A 66 1.74 -2.98 1.70
C LEU A 66 0.46 -2.97 0.87
N GLU A 67 0.49 -2.40 -0.34
CA GLU A 67 -0.67 -2.36 -1.25
C GLU A 67 -0.89 -3.66 -2.05
N ARG A 68 0.09 -4.57 -2.06
CA ARG A 68 0.11 -5.76 -2.93
C ARG A 68 0.02 -7.08 -2.18
N VAL A 69 0.35 -7.08 -0.89
CA VAL A 69 0.25 -8.26 -0.03
C VAL A 69 -1.11 -8.33 0.68
N PRO A 70 -1.57 -9.55 1.05
CA PRO A 70 -2.74 -9.70 1.91
C PRO A 70 -2.60 -8.91 3.21
N SER A 71 -3.72 -8.44 3.78
CA SER A 71 -3.73 -7.66 5.03
C SER A 71 -2.99 -8.37 6.18
N ALA A 72 -3.19 -9.68 6.32
CA ALA A 72 -2.51 -10.53 7.31
C ALA A 72 -0.96 -10.48 7.22
N ASP A 73 -0.43 -10.17 6.04
CA ASP A 73 1.01 -10.09 5.80
C ASP A 73 1.57 -8.69 6.04
N ARG A 74 0.76 -7.64 6.20
CA ARG A 74 1.30 -6.27 6.31
C ARG A 74 2.18 -6.10 7.55
N ALA A 75 1.85 -6.75 8.66
CA ALA A 75 2.60 -6.65 9.91
C ALA A 75 4.08 -7.05 9.75
N ARG A 76 4.39 -8.10 8.98
CA ARG A 76 5.79 -8.48 8.71
C ARG A 76 6.54 -7.42 7.90
N TRP A 77 5.87 -6.73 6.97
CA TRP A 77 6.48 -5.67 6.18
C TRP A 77 6.74 -4.41 6.99
N VAL A 78 5.82 -4.05 7.90
CA VAL A 78 6.05 -2.97 8.87
C VAL A 78 7.27 -3.30 9.74
N ALA A 79 7.38 -4.54 10.23
CA ALA A 79 8.47 -4.97 11.09
C ALA A 79 9.86 -4.80 10.44
N LEU A 80 9.98 -4.97 9.12
CA LEU A 80 11.23 -4.77 8.38
C LEU A 80 11.78 -3.34 8.49
N THR A 81 10.91 -2.37 8.78
CA THR A 81 11.25 -0.93 8.79
C THR A 81 11.39 -0.37 10.20
N SER A 82 11.32 -1.20 11.24
CA SER A 82 11.16 -0.76 12.64
C SER A 82 12.28 0.17 13.13
N ASP A 83 13.48 0.04 12.58
CA ASP A 83 14.66 0.85 12.91
C ASP A 83 14.94 1.95 11.87
N TRP A 84 14.06 2.14 10.88
CA TRP A 84 14.25 3.12 9.80
C TRP A 84 13.52 4.43 10.11
N ALA A 85 14.01 5.53 9.55
CA ALA A 85 13.37 6.84 9.70
C ALA A 85 11.91 6.89 9.16
N VAL A 86 11.50 5.91 8.35
CA VAL A 86 10.16 5.81 7.76
C VAL A 86 9.19 4.92 8.55
N ALA A 87 9.61 4.34 9.69
CA ALA A 87 8.81 3.36 10.44
C ALA A 87 7.37 3.85 10.72
N ASP A 88 7.22 5.07 11.26
CA ASP A 88 5.92 5.66 11.57
C ASP A 88 5.06 5.85 10.33
N PHE A 89 5.68 6.22 9.20
CA PHE A 89 4.97 6.38 7.93
C PHE A 89 4.45 5.04 7.42
N VAL A 90 5.27 3.99 7.47
CA VAL A 90 4.94 2.64 7.01
C VAL A 90 3.84 2.03 7.88
N ALA A 91 3.97 2.14 9.21
CA ALA A 91 2.96 1.68 10.15
C ALA A 91 1.61 2.39 9.93
N ARG A 92 1.62 3.72 9.78
CA ARG A 92 0.42 4.48 9.45
C ARG A 92 -0.20 4.02 8.14
N ARG A 93 0.60 3.84 7.08
CA ARG A 93 0.09 3.39 5.77
C ARG A 93 -0.55 2.00 5.84
N ALA A 94 0.01 1.08 6.62
CA ALA A 94 -0.59 -0.24 6.84
C ALA A 94 -1.99 -0.12 7.48
N ALA A 95 -2.13 0.69 8.54
CA ALA A 95 -3.42 0.94 9.18
C ALA A 95 -4.43 1.66 8.25
N GLU A 96 -3.98 2.62 7.44
CA GLU A 96 -4.83 3.29 6.46
C GLU A 96 -5.37 2.30 5.39
N LEU A 97 -4.58 1.31 5.00
CA LEU A 97 -5.02 0.28 4.06
C LEU A 97 -6.08 -0.65 4.65
N GLU A 98 -6.00 -0.99 5.93
CA GLU A 98 -7.06 -1.74 6.63
C GLU A 98 -8.38 -0.94 6.65
N ILE A 99 -8.32 0.37 6.89
CA ILE A 99 -9.48 1.26 6.77
C ILE A 99 -10.02 1.24 5.34
N LEU A 100 -9.15 1.35 4.31
CA LEU A 100 -9.58 1.30 2.91
C LEU A 100 -10.28 0.00 2.54
N GLU A 101 -9.79 -1.14 3.01
CA GLU A 101 -10.42 -2.44 2.79
C GLU A 101 -11.82 -2.49 3.40
N SER A 102 -11.97 -1.95 4.62
CA SER A 102 -13.27 -1.91 5.33
C SER A 102 -14.33 -1.04 4.64
N VAL A 103 -13.92 -0.06 3.82
CA VAL A 103 -14.85 0.87 3.13
C VAL A 103 -15.01 0.60 1.63
N SER A 104 -14.05 -0.09 1.01
CA SER A 104 -14.09 -0.48 -0.40
C SER A 104 -14.89 -1.75 -0.66
N GLY A 105 -15.11 -2.59 0.36
CA GLY A 105 -15.81 -3.86 0.20
C GLY A 105 -14.99 -4.91 -0.58
N ALA A 106 -13.69 -4.68 -0.75
CA ALA A 106 -12.76 -5.59 -1.43
C ALA A 106 -12.51 -6.90 -0.65
N VAL A 107 -12.87 -6.94 0.63
CA VAL A 107 -12.82 -8.14 1.47
C VAL A 107 -14.25 -8.48 1.90
N PRO A 108 -14.77 -9.71 1.67
CA PRO A 108 -15.99 -10.16 2.31
C PRO A 108 -15.73 -10.16 3.81
N ALA A 109 -16.34 -9.22 4.54
CA ALA A 109 -16.15 -9.11 5.98
C ALA A 109 -16.44 -10.47 6.64
N PRO A 110 -15.52 -11.05 7.43
CA PRO A 110 -15.84 -12.17 8.30
C PRO A 110 -16.74 -11.61 9.42
N GLY A 111 -18.04 -11.55 9.16
CA GLY A 111 -19.05 -11.03 10.07
C GLY A 111 -18.97 -9.52 10.33
N ASP A 112 -20.12 -8.93 10.60
CA ASP A 112 -20.31 -7.50 10.94
C ASP A 112 -19.47 -6.99 12.14
N TRP A 113 -18.74 -7.85 12.85
CA TRP A 113 -17.96 -7.53 14.04
C TRP A 113 -16.53 -7.07 13.76
N LEU A 114 -16.04 -7.23 12.53
CA LEU A 114 -14.76 -6.68 12.06
C LEU A 114 -14.92 -5.33 11.37
N ARG A 115 -16.07 -4.67 11.52
CA ARG A 115 -16.23 -3.25 11.21
C ARG A 115 -15.38 -2.48 12.21
N PRO A 116 -14.19 -1.92 11.84
CA PRO A 116 -13.68 -0.83 12.63
C PRO A 116 -14.77 0.22 12.58
N GLU A 117 -15.13 0.76 13.74
CA GLU A 117 -16.14 1.79 13.87
C GLU A 117 -15.82 2.97 12.93
N ALA A 118 -16.37 2.92 11.72
CA ALA A 118 -16.91 4.07 11.02
C ALA A 118 -18.12 4.64 11.79
N GLU A 119 -18.22 4.39 13.11
CA GLU A 119 -19.34 4.75 13.96
C GLU A 119 -19.12 6.11 14.63
N GLY A 120 -18.06 6.83 14.23
CA GLY A 120 -17.89 8.26 14.42
C GLY A 120 -17.02 8.87 13.32
N LEU A 121 -17.53 9.01 12.09
CA LEU A 121 -16.83 9.45 10.85
C LEU A 121 -16.22 10.87 10.88
N GLY A 122 -15.58 11.27 11.98
CA GLY A 122 -14.66 12.39 12.02
C GLY A 122 -13.48 12.11 11.08
N LEU A 123 -13.50 12.74 9.90
CA LEU A 123 -12.46 12.63 8.89
C LEU A 123 -11.11 13.22 9.33
N ASP A 124 -11.07 13.86 10.50
CA ASP A 124 -9.91 14.59 11.01
C ASP A 124 -8.68 13.69 11.17
N GLY A 125 -8.88 12.42 11.54
CA GLY A 125 -7.80 11.43 11.65
C GLY A 125 -7.30 10.86 10.32
N TRP A 126 -8.02 11.07 9.21
CA TRP A 126 -7.66 10.48 7.92
C TRP A 126 -6.68 11.38 7.18
N SER A 127 -5.56 10.84 6.70
CA SER A 127 -4.66 11.61 5.82
C SER A 127 -5.34 11.97 4.49
N ASP A 128 -4.79 12.95 3.77
CA ASP A 128 -5.26 13.28 2.42
C ASP A 128 -5.17 12.10 1.47
N TRP A 129 -4.17 11.23 1.66
CA TRP A 129 -4.02 10.00 0.90
C TRP A 129 -5.19 9.05 1.15
N LEU A 130 -5.51 8.78 2.43
CA LEU A 130 -6.61 7.91 2.81
C LEU A 130 -7.95 8.47 2.31
N GLN A 131 -8.23 9.75 2.55
CA GLN A 131 -9.46 10.38 2.08
C GLN A 131 -9.60 10.34 0.55
N LEU A 132 -8.51 10.59 -0.19
CA LEU A 132 -8.56 10.56 -1.65
C LEU A 132 -8.77 9.13 -2.18
N ARG A 133 -8.08 8.14 -1.61
CA ARG A 133 -8.24 6.72 -1.97
C ARG A 133 -9.65 6.23 -1.66
N ALA A 134 -10.18 6.56 -0.49
CA ALA A 134 -11.53 6.19 -0.09
C ALA A 134 -12.57 6.87 -1.00
N ALA A 135 -12.40 8.16 -1.32
CA ALA A 135 -13.28 8.87 -2.24
C ALA A 135 -13.39 8.20 -3.62
N SER A 136 -12.32 7.56 -4.10
CA SER A 136 -12.30 6.90 -5.40
C SER A 136 -12.76 5.43 -5.39
N SER A 137 -12.65 4.74 -4.26
CA SER A 137 -12.80 3.27 -4.19
C SER A 137 -13.84 2.77 -3.20
N ALA A 138 -14.34 3.62 -2.31
CA ALA A 138 -15.33 3.21 -1.33
C ALA A 138 -16.64 2.81 -2.03
N THR A 139 -17.22 1.70 -1.57
CA THR A 139 -18.56 1.23 -1.98
C THR A 139 -19.63 1.65 -0.97
N ARG A 140 -19.21 2.06 0.23
CA ARG A 140 -20.04 2.58 1.30
C ARG A 140 -20.57 3.98 1.02
N ALA A 141 -21.89 4.10 0.84
CA ALA A 141 -22.56 5.36 0.50
C ALA A 141 -22.48 6.43 1.61
N ASP A 142 -22.47 6.02 2.87
CA ASP A 142 -22.29 6.88 4.04
C ASP A 142 -20.90 7.54 4.04
N VAL A 143 -19.84 6.75 3.83
CA VAL A 143 -18.45 7.23 3.72
C VAL A 143 -18.31 8.23 2.57
N LEU A 144 -18.85 7.90 1.39
CA LEU A 144 -18.84 8.80 0.23
C LEU A 144 -19.64 10.09 0.50
N GLY A 145 -20.74 10.00 1.24
CA GLY A 145 -21.54 11.16 1.67
C GLY A 145 -20.74 12.12 2.54
N VAL A 146 -20.05 11.61 3.56
CA VAL A 146 -19.23 12.42 4.46
C VAL A 146 -18.02 13.02 3.73
N LEU A 147 -17.32 12.24 2.89
CA LEU A 147 -16.20 12.75 2.09
C LEU A 147 -16.62 13.82 1.08
N ALA A 148 -17.81 13.71 0.48
CA ALA A 148 -18.35 14.71 -0.44
C ALA A 148 -18.67 16.03 0.27
N ALA A 149 -19.18 15.97 1.50
CA ALA A 149 -19.53 17.15 2.30
C ALA A 149 -18.29 17.82 2.93
N SER A 150 -17.42 17.02 3.56
CA SER A 150 -16.42 17.50 4.51
C SER A 150 -14.99 17.04 4.20
N GLY A 151 -14.74 16.42 3.05
CA GLY A 151 -13.38 16.02 2.65
C GLY A 151 -12.41 17.20 2.68
N ARG A 152 -11.17 16.98 3.11
CA ARG A 152 -10.20 18.05 3.45
C ARG A 152 -9.93 18.98 2.27
N THR A 153 -9.87 18.44 1.06
CA THR A 153 -9.63 19.21 -0.17
C THR A 153 -10.83 19.23 -1.10
N ARG A 154 -10.91 20.25 -1.96
CA ARG A 154 -11.92 20.33 -3.03
C ARG A 154 -11.87 19.11 -3.94
N ARG A 155 -10.67 18.58 -4.23
CA ARG A 155 -10.48 17.38 -5.05
C ARG A 155 -11.15 16.17 -4.40
N ILE A 156 -10.91 15.94 -3.11
CA ILE A 156 -11.52 14.83 -2.36
C ILE A 156 -13.04 14.90 -2.42
N ARG A 157 -13.62 16.07 -2.11
CA ARG A 157 -15.07 16.29 -2.14
C ARG A 157 -15.67 15.99 -3.51
N HIS A 158 -15.03 16.46 -4.58
CA HIS A 158 -15.49 16.25 -5.95
C HIS A 158 -15.41 14.78 -6.39
N VAL A 159 -14.30 14.09 -6.08
CA VAL A 159 -14.13 12.67 -6.40
C VAL A 159 -15.21 11.85 -5.68
N ALA A 160 -15.42 12.09 -4.38
CA ALA A 160 -16.43 11.37 -3.59
C ALA A 160 -17.86 11.56 -4.14
N ALA A 161 -18.25 12.80 -4.48
CA ALA A 161 -19.56 13.07 -5.08
C ALA A 161 -19.76 12.36 -6.43
N THR A 162 -18.71 12.33 -7.26
CA THR A 162 -18.74 11.65 -8.55
C THR A 162 -18.86 10.14 -8.39
N THR A 163 -18.07 9.54 -7.50
CA THR A 163 -18.13 8.11 -7.19
C THR A 163 -19.50 7.71 -6.65
N ARG A 164 -20.06 8.51 -5.73
CA ARG A 164 -21.40 8.29 -5.18
C ARG A 164 -22.49 8.28 -6.26
N GLY A 165 -22.42 9.22 -7.20
CA GLY A 165 -23.36 9.30 -8.32
C GLY A 165 -23.31 8.07 -9.24
N ARG A 166 -22.10 7.50 -9.46
CA ARG A 166 -21.94 6.27 -10.25
C ARG A 166 -22.51 5.04 -9.55
N ALA A 167 -22.27 4.92 -8.24
CA ALA A 167 -22.77 3.79 -7.46
C ALA A 167 -24.31 3.78 -7.35
N GLY A 168 -24.95 4.96 -7.30
CA GLY A 168 -26.41 5.09 -7.22
C GLY A 168 -27.17 4.96 -8.54
N GLY A 169 -26.49 5.00 -9.70
CA GLY A 169 -27.10 4.91 -11.03
C GLY A 169 -27.14 3.49 -11.62
N ALA A 170 -26.65 2.48 -10.88
CA ALA A 170 -26.57 1.09 -11.31
C ALA A 170 -27.69 0.20 -10.71
N GLY A 171 -28.76 0.82 -10.19
CA GLY A 171 -29.93 0.14 -9.61
C GLY A 171 -31.13 0.17 -10.54
#